data_AF-A0A4Q4CYU6-F1
#
_entry.id   AF-A0A4Q4CYU6-F1
#
_cell.length_a   1.000
_cell.length_b   1.000
_cell.length_c   1.000
_cell.angle_alpha   90.00
_cell.angle_beta   90.00
_cell.angle_gamma   90.00
#
_symmetry.space_group_name_H-M   'P 1'
#
loop_
_entity.id
_entity.type
_entity.pdbx_description
1 polymer ?
#
loop_
_entity_poly.entity_id
_entity_poly.type
_entity_poly.pdbx_seq_one_letter_code
_entity_poly.pdbx_strand_id
1 'polypeptide(L)' 'MSDPLRSLLSAPPDLPVTAGLAALEEALRARGVAVVQAPPGTGKTTLVPPAVAGVVAGRVVV' A
#
# COMPACT_ATOMS: atom_id res chain seq x y z
N MET A 1 -4.83 -14.45 -16.18
CA MET A 1 -3.95 -14.68 -15.00
C MET A 1 -4.41 -13.74 -13.90
N SER A 2 -4.56 -14.21 -12.67
CA SER A 2 -4.91 -13.38 -11.52
C SER A 2 -3.79 -12.40 -11.19
N ASP A 3 -4.13 -11.13 -10.98
CA ASP A 3 -3.17 -10.12 -10.51
C ASP A 3 -2.75 -10.42 -9.06
N PRO A 4 -1.49 -10.79 -8.80
CA PRO A 4 -1.03 -11.19 -7.48
C PRO A 4 -1.07 -10.04 -6.47
N LEU A 5 -0.89 -8.79 -6.90
CA LEU A 5 -0.95 -7.62 -6.01
C LEU A 5 -2.39 -7.38 -5.58
N ARG A 6 -3.34 -7.50 -6.52
CA ARG A 6 -4.77 -7.38 -6.21
C ARG A 6 -5.24 -8.46 -5.24
N SER A 7 -4.74 -9.69 -5.41
CA SER A 7 -5.01 -10.80 -4.46
C SER A 7 -4.48 -10.49 -3.06
N LEU A 8 -3.20 -10.08 -2.95
CA LEU A 8 -2.58 -9.70 -1.69
C LEU A 8 -3.33 -8.57 -0.98
N LEU A 9 -3.79 -7.55 -1.70
CA LEU A 9 -4.53 -6.42 -1.12
C LEU A 9 -5.97 -6.78 -0.74
N SER A 10 -6.58 -7.77 -1.39
CA SER A 10 -7.92 -8.25 -1.05
C SER A 10 -7.97 -9.11 0.22
N ALA A 11 -6.84 -9.73 0.57
CA ALA A 11 -6.67 -10.54 1.78
C ALA A 11 -5.25 -10.31 2.35
N PRO A 12 -4.98 -9.13 2.93
CA PRO A 12 -3.64 -8.80 3.40
C PRO A 12 -3.26 -9.63 4.63
N PRO A 13 -1.97 -9.95 4.82
CA PRO A 13 -1.49 -10.52 6.07
C PRO A 13 -1.76 -9.55 7.23
N ASP A 14 -1.92 -10.12 8.43
CA ASP A 14 -2.17 -9.36 9.66
C ASP A 14 -0.90 -8.58 10.09
N LEU A 15 -0.75 -7.38 9.54
CA LEU A 15 0.35 -6.46 9.79
C LEU A 15 -0.19 -5.10 10.25
N PRO A 16 0.44 -4.44 11.24
CA PRO A 16 -0.05 -3.17 11.79
C PRO A 16 -0.28 -2.05 10.75
N VAL A 17 0.49 -2.05 9.66
CA VAL A 17 0.35 -1.04 8.59
C VAL A 17 -1.00 -1.10 7.87
N THR A 18 -1.73 -2.23 7.92
CA THR A 18 -3.04 -2.40 7.27
C THR A 18 -4.04 -1.32 7.70
N ALA A 19 -3.99 -0.89 8.97
CA ALA A 19 -4.84 0.18 9.50
C ALA A 19 -4.66 1.53 8.78
N GLY A 20 -3.51 1.77 8.14
CA GLY A 20 -3.20 3.01 7.42
C GLY A 20 -3.41 2.97 5.90
N LEU A 21 -3.71 1.80 5.31
CA LEU A 21 -3.71 1.65 3.84
C LEU A 21 -4.83 2.45 3.15
N ALA A 22 -6.03 2.49 3.74
CA ALA A 22 -7.13 3.27 3.18
C ALA A 22 -6.84 4.77 3.16
N ALA A 23 -6.20 5.29 4.22
CA ALA A 23 -5.80 6.70 4.30
C ALA A 23 -4.68 7.05 3.31
N LEU A 24 -3.72 6.12 3.13
CA LEU A 24 -2.67 6.24 2.12
C LEU A 24 -3.27 6.31 0.70
N GLU A 25 -4.16 5.37 0.38
CA GLU A 25 -4.83 5.28 -0.91
C GLU A 25 -5.60 6.58 -1.23
N GLU A 26 -6.36 7.10 -0.27
CA GLU A 26 -7.09 8.36 -0.42
C GLU A 26 -6.14 9.55 -0.64
N ALA A 27 -5.08 9.67 0.17
CA ALA A 27 -4.10 10.75 0.02
C ALA A 27 -3.42 10.73 -1.35
N LEU A 28 -3.07 9.55 -1.86
CA LEU A 28 -2.47 9.39 -3.19
C LEU A 28 -3.44 9.75 -4.31
N ARG A 29 -4.73 9.37 -4.21
CA ARG A 29 -5.74 9.78 -5.21
C ARG A 29 -6.02 11.28 -5.18
N ALA A 30 -6.12 11.85 -3.99
CA ALA A 30 -6.52 13.25 -3.82
C ALA A 30 -5.37 14.23 -4.04
N ARG A 31 -4.12 13.83 -3.78
CA ARG A 31 -2.94 14.73 -3.76
C ARG A 31 -1.74 14.21 -4.53
N GLY A 32 -1.71 12.93 -4.90
CA GLY A 32 -0.55 12.31 -5.55
C GLY A 32 0.66 12.10 -4.64
N VAL A 33 0.54 12.39 -3.33
CA VAL A 33 1.65 12.31 -2.37
C VAL A 33 1.13 11.93 -0.97
N ALA A 34 1.92 11.14 -0.25
CA ALA A 34 1.66 10.77 1.13
C ALA A 34 2.97 10.52 1.88
N VAL A 35 2.97 10.74 3.20
CA VAL A 35 4.05 10.34 4.10
C VAL A 35 3.53 9.23 4.99
N VAL A 36 4.19 8.07 4.95
CA VAL A 36 3.86 6.94 5.83
C VAL A 36 4.89 6.88 6.95
N GLN A 37 4.43 7.11 8.18
CA GLN A 37 5.23 6.93 9.38
C GLN A 37 4.64 5.78 10.20
N ALA A 38 5.50 4.82 10.56
CA ALA A 38 5.13 3.69 11.39
C ALA A 38 6.40 3.15 12.09
N PRO A 39 6.28 2.57 13.30
CA PRO A 39 7.39 1.89 13.96
C PRO A 39 8.09 0.83 13.07
N PRO A 40 9.36 0.47 13.36
CA PRO A 40 10.01 -0.69 12.75
C PRO A 40 9.18 -1.97 12.92
N GLY A 41 9.24 -2.89 11.95
CA GLY A 41 8.52 -4.18 12.01
C GLY A 41 7.02 -4.13 11.68
N THR A 42 6.44 -2.95 11.41
CA THR A 42 4.99 -2.78 11.13
C THR A 42 4.51 -3.29 9.78
N GLY A 43 5.41 -3.80 8.93
CA GLY A 43 5.05 -4.29 7.59
C GLY A 43 5.00 -3.22 6.50
N LYS A 44 5.44 -1.98 6.79
CA LYS A 44 5.40 -0.86 5.83
C LYS A 44 6.07 -1.17 4.48
N THR A 45 7.25 -1.80 4.47
CA THR A 45 7.94 -2.20 3.23
C THR A 45 7.23 -3.35 2.50
N THR A 46 6.41 -4.13 3.19
CA THR A 46 5.67 -5.26 2.64
C THR A 46 4.38 -4.82 1.96
N LEU A 47 3.59 -3.94 2.58
CA LEU A 47 2.24 -3.60 2.09
C LEU A 47 2.10 -2.20 1.48
N VAL A 48 2.98 -1.25 1.80
CA VAL A 48 2.90 0.10 1.18
C VAL A 48 3.17 0.02 -0.32
N PRO A 49 4.23 -0.64 -0.82
CA PRO A 49 4.47 -0.66 -2.27
C PRO A 49 3.36 -1.33 -3.09
N PRO A 50 2.82 -2.51 -2.70
CA PRO A 50 1.64 -3.06 -3.37
C PRO A 50 0.43 -2.13 -3.34
N ALA A 51 0.16 -1.46 -2.21
CA ALA A 51 -0.95 -0.52 -2.10
C ALA A 51 -0.77 0.67 -3.05
N VAL A 52 0.44 1.24 -3.16
CA VAL A 52 0.74 2.30 -4.15
C VAL A 52 0.52 1.79 -5.57
N ALA A 53 0.97 0.57 -5.89
CA ALA A 53 0.79 -0.04 -7.21
C ALA A 53 -0.69 -0.27 -7.58
N GLY A 54 -1.58 -0.43 -6.59
CA GLY A 54 -3.03 -0.48 -6.80
C GLY A 54 -3.69 0.87 -7.10
N VAL A 55 -2.98 1.98 -6.89
CA VAL A 55 -3.50 3.35 -7.05
C VAL A 55 -2.94 4.04 -8.29
N VAL A 56 -1.63 3.89 -8.55
CA VAL A 56 -0.95 4.61 -9.63
C VAL A 56 -0.94 3.82 -10.93
N ALA A 57 -0.99 4.52 -12.06
CA ALA A 57 -0.64 3.93 -13.34
C ALA A 57 0.88 3.89 -13.51
N GLY A 58 1.42 2.78 -14.01
CA GLY A 58 2.83 2.66 -14.37
C GLY A 58 3.66 1.82 -13.40
N ARG A 59 4.90 2.25 -13.15
CA ARG A 59 5.90 1.48 -12.38
C ARG A 59 6.10 2.08 -10.99
N VAL A 60 5.99 1.24 -9.96
CA VAL A 60 6.43 1.56 -8.59
C VAL A 60 7.90 1.17 -8.41
N VAL A 61 8.68 2.05 -7.80
CA VAL A 61 10.11 1.86 -7.50
C VAL A 61 10.29 1.94 -5.98
N VAL A 62 11.05 1.00 -5.40
CA VAL A 62 11.25 0.84 -3.95
C VAL A 62 12.70 0.55 -3.59
#